data_AF-A0A091SDU4-F1
#
_entry.id   AF-A0A091SDU4-F1
#
_cell.length_a   1.000
_cell.length_b   1.000
_cell.length_c   1.000
_cell.angle_alpha   90.00
_cell.angle_beta   90.00
_cell.angle_gamma   90.00
#
_symmetry.space_group_name_H-M   'P 1'
#
loop_
_entity.id
_entity.type
_entity.pdbx_description
1 polymer ?
#
loop_
_entity_poly.entity_id
_entity_poly.type
_entity_poly.pdbx_seq_one_letter_code
_entity_poly.pdbx_strand_id
1 'polypeptide(L)'
;RIECIICYSSYDLGMRLPRRLYCGHTFCQACLKRLDAVANEQRWIPCPQCRQNTPTPRGGVTMLDLDLATFLAVKADKEHPQVPGQSHRNLTTKGLCKEKVVTQQPVGLCQDVVPPAPFPRRGCGPRC
;
A
#
# COMPACT_ATOMS: atom_id res chain seq x y z
N ARG A 1 2.92 2.38 15.27
CA ARG A 1 2.72 0.94 15.00
C ARG A 1 1.45 0.80 14.18
N ILE A 2 1.50 0.12 13.05
CA ILE A 2 0.35 -0.02 12.13
C ILE A 2 -0.52 -1.21 12.55
N GLU A 3 -1.82 -0.98 12.67
CA GLU A 3 -2.79 -1.94 13.21
C GLU A 3 -4.07 -2.02 12.39
N CYS A 4 -4.80 -3.13 12.53
CA CYS A 4 -6.06 -3.35 11.84
C CYS A 4 -7.22 -2.75 12.65
N ILE A 5 -8.05 -1.91 12.03
CA ILE A 5 -9.16 -1.23 12.71
C ILE A 5 -10.31 -2.13 13.15
N ILE A 6 -10.35 -3.40 12.69
CA ILE A 6 -11.40 -4.37 13.08
C ILE A 6 -11.04 -5.05 14.40
N CYS A 7 -9.80 -5.50 14.55
CA CYS A 7 -9.35 -6.29 15.70
C CYS A 7 -8.35 -5.57 16.61
N TYR A 8 -7.98 -4.33 16.27
CA TYR A 8 -7.01 -3.50 17.00
C TYR A 8 -5.69 -4.22 17.31
N SER A 9 -5.34 -5.18 16.46
CA SER A 9 -4.10 -5.95 16.56
C SER A 9 -3.12 -5.43 15.52
N SER A 10 -1.83 -5.41 15.87
CA SER A 10 -0.77 -5.07 14.92
C SER A 10 -0.73 -6.04 13.76
N TYR A 11 -0.39 -5.53 12.57
CA TYR A 11 -0.09 -6.38 11.44
C TYR A 11 1.16 -7.24 11.72
N ASP A 12 1.19 -8.43 11.13
CA ASP A 12 2.31 -9.35 11.18
C ASP A 12 2.52 -10.04 9.82
N LEU A 13 3.62 -10.77 9.70
CA LEU A 13 4.02 -11.45 8.46
C LEU A 13 3.35 -12.83 8.30
N GLY A 14 2.42 -13.19 9.19
CA GLY A 14 1.75 -14.48 9.21
C GLY A 14 0.25 -14.33 8.95
N MET A 15 -0.54 -14.45 10.00
CA MET A 15 -2.00 -14.47 9.88
C MET A 15 -2.64 -13.09 9.76
N ARG A 16 -1.93 -12.03 10.15
CA ARG A 16 -2.39 -10.64 10.08
C ARG A 16 -1.61 -9.84 9.04
N LEU A 17 -1.43 -10.41 7.86
CA LEU A 17 -0.94 -9.66 6.70
C LEU A 17 -1.92 -8.53 6.31
N PRO A 18 -1.43 -7.33 5.95
CA PRO A 18 -2.27 -6.20 5.56
C PRO A 18 -2.76 -6.38 4.12
N ARG A 19 -4.03 -6.72 3.95
CA ARG A 19 -4.65 -6.96 2.63
C ARG A 19 -5.56 -5.82 2.24
N ARG A 20 -5.47 -5.42 0.97
CA ARG A 20 -6.20 -4.30 0.40
C ARG A 20 -7.44 -4.79 -0.33
N LEU A 21 -8.59 -4.20 -0.02
CA LEU A 21 -9.83 -4.39 -0.75
C LEU A 21 -9.84 -3.57 -2.05
N TYR A 22 -10.79 -3.84 -2.97
CA TYR A 22 -10.89 -3.13 -4.25
C TYR A 22 -11.04 -1.60 -4.08
N CYS A 23 -11.70 -1.18 -3.01
CA CYS A 23 -11.88 0.23 -2.64
C CYS A 23 -10.61 0.91 -2.10
N GLY A 24 -9.49 0.20 -1.96
CA GLY A 24 -8.22 0.73 -1.46
C GLY A 24 -8.02 0.65 0.06
N HIS A 25 -9.05 0.30 0.84
CA HIS A 25 -8.92 0.15 2.29
C HIS A 25 -8.21 -1.16 2.68
N THR A 26 -7.41 -1.09 3.74
CA THR A 26 -6.54 -2.18 4.20
C THR A 26 -7.02 -2.75 5.53
N PHE A 27 -7.08 -4.09 5.62
CA PHE A 27 -7.44 -4.82 6.84
C PHE A 27 -6.57 -6.08 6.97
N CYS A 28 -6.49 -6.66 8.17
CA CYS A 28 -5.70 -7.86 8.35
C CYS A 28 -6.39 -9.07 7.72
N GLN A 29 -5.59 -9.98 7.14
CA GLN A 29 -6.06 -11.21 6.51
C GLN A 29 -7.03 -12.01 7.40
N ALA A 30 -6.72 -12.16 8.69
CA ALA A 30 -7.58 -12.88 9.63
C ALA A 30 -8.98 -12.28 9.75
N CYS A 31 -9.11 -10.94 9.73
CA CYS A 31 -10.41 -10.28 9.78
C CYS A 31 -11.16 -10.39 8.46
N LEU A 32 -10.48 -10.20 7.33
CA LEU A 32 -11.11 -10.37 6.02
C LEU A 32 -11.64 -11.80 5.81
N LYS A 33 -10.96 -12.83 6.32
CA LYS A 33 -11.47 -14.22 6.31
C LYS A 33 -12.80 -14.38 7.06
N ARG A 34 -13.05 -13.58 8.09
CA ARG A 34 -14.33 -13.60 8.84
C ARG A 34 -15.43 -12.82 8.16
N LEU A 35 -15.07 -11.87 7.29
CA LEU A 35 -16.00 -11.04 6.53
C LEU A 35 -16.34 -11.63 5.14
N ASP A 36 -15.61 -12.66 4.70
CA ASP A 36 -15.86 -13.35 3.44
C ASP A 36 -17.23 -14.03 3.47
N ALA A 37 -18.19 -13.44 2.76
CA ALA A 37 -19.58 -13.85 2.75
C ALA A 37 -19.92 -14.54 1.43
N VAL A 38 -20.82 -15.54 1.50
CA VAL A 38 -21.36 -16.24 0.33
C VAL A 38 -22.78 -15.73 0.08
N ALA A 39 -23.05 -15.26 -1.13
CA ALA A 39 -24.39 -14.89 -1.58
C ALA A 39 -24.56 -15.24 -3.07
N ASN A 40 -25.66 -15.92 -3.41
CA ASN A 40 -25.94 -16.38 -4.78
C ASN A 40 -24.76 -17.17 -5.39
N GLU A 41 -24.22 -18.14 -4.63
CA GLU A 41 -23.08 -18.99 -5.02
C GLU A 41 -21.76 -18.23 -5.27
N GLN A 42 -21.75 -16.91 -5.08
CA GLN A 42 -20.59 -16.04 -5.27
C GLN A 42 -20.09 -15.50 -3.92
N ARG A 43 -18.77 -15.31 -3.81
CA ARG A 43 -18.13 -14.78 -2.61
C ARG A 43 -17.78 -13.31 -2.71
N TRP A 44 -18.02 -12.58 -1.63
CA TRP A 44 -17.81 -11.14 -1.54
C TRP A 44 -17.35 -10.74 -0.14
N ILE A 45 -16.54 -9.70 -0.07
CA ILE A 45 -16.09 -9.10 1.19
C ILE A 45 -16.56 -7.64 1.23
N PRO A 46 -17.52 -7.29 2.11
CA PRO A 46 -17.94 -5.91 2.28
C PRO A 46 -16.87 -5.13 3.04
N CYS A 47 -16.51 -3.94 2.56
CA CYS A 47 -15.59 -3.05 3.26
C CYS A 47 -16.23 -2.44 4.51
N PRO A 48 -15.65 -2.61 5.71
CA PRO A 48 -16.18 -2.00 6.94
C PRO A 48 -16.20 -0.47 6.95
N GLN A 49 -15.35 0.19 6.15
CA GLN A 49 -15.28 1.66 6.09
C GLN A 49 -16.26 2.27 5.09
N CYS A 50 -16.32 1.75 3.87
CA CYS A 50 -17.07 2.38 2.78
C CYS A 50 -18.18 1.52 2.19
N ARG A 51 -18.40 0.31 2.72
CA ARG A 51 -19.47 -0.63 2.31
C ARG A 51 -19.38 -1.12 0.85
N GLN A 52 -18.31 -0.78 0.13
CA GLN A 52 -18.05 -1.32 -1.20
C GLN A 52 -17.69 -2.81 -1.11
N ASN A 53 -18.24 -3.61 -2.02
CA ASN A 53 -17.99 -5.04 -2.06
C ASN A 53 -16.75 -5.35 -2.91
N THR A 54 -15.89 -6.22 -2.39
CA THR A 54 -14.77 -6.79 -3.14
C THR A 54 -15.09 -8.25 -3.47
N PRO A 55 -15.17 -8.64 -4.76
CA PRO A 55 -15.32 -10.04 -5.13
C PRO A 55 -14.14 -10.86 -4.57
N THR A 56 -14.43 -11.97 -3.90
CA THR A 56 -13.38 -12.82 -3.34
C THR A 56 -12.76 -13.65 -4.47
N PRO A 57 -11.42 -13.63 -4.66
CA PRO A 57 -10.76 -14.46 -5.67
C PRO A 57 -10.96 -15.96 -5.42
N ARG A 58 -10.73 -16.81 -6.43
CA ARG A 58 -10.87 -18.28 -6.30
C ARG A 58 -10.01 -18.88 -5.18
N GLY A 59 -8.82 -18.31 -4.93
CA GLY A 59 -7.95 -18.69 -3.81
C GLY A 59 -8.27 -18.02 -2.47
N GLY A 60 -9.48 -17.44 -2.34
CA GLY A 60 -9.96 -16.79 -1.13
C GLY A 60 -9.28 -15.46 -0.84
N VAL A 61 -9.49 -14.98 0.38
CA VAL A 61 -8.87 -13.76 0.93
C VAL A 61 -7.34 -13.75 0.77
N THR A 62 -6.70 -14.94 0.77
CA THR A 62 -5.24 -15.06 0.63
C THR A 62 -4.68 -14.59 -0.71
N MET A 63 -5.54 -14.40 -1.71
CA MET A 63 -5.18 -13.90 -3.04
C MET A 63 -5.49 -12.42 -3.25
N LEU A 64 -6.02 -11.71 -2.24
CA LEU A 64 -6.13 -10.26 -2.32
C LEU A 64 -4.76 -9.60 -2.26
N ASP A 65 -4.61 -8.46 -2.92
CA ASP A 65 -3.37 -7.69 -2.89
C ASP A 65 -2.95 -7.36 -1.46
N LEU A 66 -1.64 -7.39 -1.21
CA LEU A 66 -1.07 -6.80 -0.01
C LEU A 66 -1.01 -5.28 -0.18
N ASP A 67 -1.28 -4.57 0.91
CA ASP A 67 -0.81 -3.20 1.04
C ASP A 67 0.71 -3.24 1.23
N LEU A 68 1.44 -3.05 0.13
CA LEU A 68 2.89 -3.21 0.10
C LEU A 68 3.60 -2.24 1.04
N ALA A 69 3.12 -1.00 1.16
CA ALA A 69 3.71 -0.01 2.05
C ALA A 69 3.59 -0.46 3.51
N THR A 70 2.40 -0.88 3.92
CA THR A 70 2.15 -1.40 5.27
C THR A 70 2.94 -2.69 5.51
N PHE A 71 3.00 -3.60 4.53
CA PHE A 71 3.76 -4.86 4.65
C PHE A 71 5.28 -4.62 4.83
N LEU A 72 5.87 -3.72 4.02
CA LEU A 72 7.30 -3.40 4.12
C LEU A 72 7.65 -2.72 5.44
N ALA A 73 6.77 -1.87 5.97
CA ALA A 73 6.94 -1.31 7.30
C ALA A 73 6.94 -2.39 8.40
N VAL A 74 6.01 -3.35 8.34
CA VAL A 74 6.02 -4.51 9.27
C VAL A 74 7.30 -5.34 9.12
N LYS A 75 7.79 -5.54 7.89
CA LYS A 75 9.05 -6.26 7.66
C LYS A 75 10.23 -5.54 8.28
N ALA A 76 10.38 -4.24 8.03
CA ALA A 76 11.48 -3.45 8.57
C ALA A 76 11.54 -3.49 10.11
N ASP A 77 10.38 -3.40 10.78
CA ASP A 77 10.28 -3.48 12.25
C ASP A 77 10.73 -4.85 12.82
N LYS A 78 10.69 -5.93 12.03
CA LYS A 78 11.06 -7.29 12.46
C LYS A 78 12.53 -7.61 12.23
N GLU A 79 13.14 -7.07 11.18
CA GLU A 79 14.57 -7.25 10.88
C GLU A 79 15.47 -6.45 11.83
N HIS A 80 14.92 -5.46 12.54
CA HIS A 80 15.60 -4.74 13.61
C HIS A 80 14.92 -4.98 14.97
N PRO A 81 15.10 -6.15 15.62
CA PRO A 81 14.69 -6.32 17.01
C PRO A 81 15.41 -5.27 17.85
N GLN A 82 14.65 -4.31 18.36
CA GLN A 82 15.11 -3.34 19.33
C GLN A 82 15.73 -4.11 20.50
N VAL A 83 17.05 -4.06 20.63
CA VAL A 83 17.74 -4.39 21.87
C VAL A 83 17.12 -3.47 22.93
N PRO A 84 16.62 -3.96 24.08
CA PRO A 84 16.14 -3.10 25.16
C PRO A 84 17.32 -2.35 25.80
N GLY A 85 17.79 -1.31 25.13
CA GLY A 85 18.78 -0.35 25.61
C GLY A 85 18.07 0.81 26.30
N GLN A 86 17.81 0.63 27.58
CA GLN A 86 17.33 1.70 28.46
C GLN A 86 18.46 2.72 28.68
N SER A 87 18.35 3.93 28.10
CA SER A 87 18.95 5.14 28.68
C SER A 87 18.49 6.38 27.91
N HIS A 88 17.48 7.04 28.47
CA HIS A 88 17.25 8.46 28.35
C HIS A 88 18.54 9.25 28.64
N ARG A 89 19.06 9.98 27.65
CA ARG A 89 19.82 11.20 27.90
C ARG A 89 19.35 12.28 26.92
N ASN A 90 18.43 13.12 27.41
CA ASN A 90 18.37 14.48 26.96
C ASN A 90 19.74 15.14 27.23
N LEU A 91 20.43 15.57 26.17
CA LEU A 91 21.46 16.60 26.27
C LEU A 91 21.28 17.56 25.10
N THR A 92 20.77 18.73 25.45
CA THR A 92 20.87 19.96 24.70
C THR A 92 22.33 20.28 24.39
N THR A 93 22.68 20.44 23.12
CA THR A 93 23.80 21.32 22.73
C THR A 93 23.55 21.87 21.33
N LYS A 94 23.50 23.20 21.27
CA LYS A 94 23.43 24.00 20.06
C LYS A 94 24.63 23.68 19.16
N GLY A 95 24.37 23.48 17.87
CA GLY A 95 25.38 23.30 16.84
C GLY A 95 24.84 23.76 15.50
N LEU A 96 24.89 25.07 15.26
CA LEU A 96 24.70 25.68 13.95
C LEU A 96 25.85 25.24 13.06
N CYS A 97 25.59 24.39 12.07
CA CYS A 97 26.46 24.22 10.91
C CYS A 97 25.60 24.25 9.64
N LYS A 98 26.09 25.05 8.69
CA LYS A 98 25.41 25.52 7.48
C LYS A 98 24.81 24.40 6.62
N GLU A 99 23.62 24.70 6.13
CA GLU A 99 22.93 24.14 4.98
C GLU A 99 23.87 23.72 3.83
N LYS A 100 23.57 22.56 3.23
CA LYS A 100 23.60 22.43 1.77
C LYS A 100 22.33 21.69 1.33
N VAL A 101 21.41 22.44 0.75
CA VAL A 101 20.36 21.93 -0.12
C VAL A 101 21.03 21.18 -1.26
N VAL A 102 20.84 19.86 -1.32
CA VAL A 102 21.23 19.06 -2.48
C VAL A 102 20.10 19.15 -3.50
N THR A 103 20.10 20.23 -4.28
CA THR A 103 19.39 20.32 -5.56
C THR A 103 20.41 20.11 -6.67
N GLN A 104 20.78 18.87 -6.96
CA GLN A 104 21.52 18.55 -8.18
C GLN A 104 21.01 17.23 -8.75
N GLN A 105 20.26 17.30 -9.86
CA GLN A 105 20.04 16.17 -10.75
C GLN A 105 21.30 16.00 -11.64
N PRO A 106 21.77 14.78 -11.90
CA PRO A 106 22.87 14.55 -12.83
C PRO A 106 22.47 14.94 -14.26
N VAL A 107 23.33 15.69 -14.95
CA VAL A 107 23.17 15.93 -16.39
C VAL A 107 23.56 14.66 -17.13
N GLY A 108 22.63 14.09 -17.88
CA GLY A 108 22.84 12.90 -18.69
C GLY A 108 21.88 12.91 -19.88
N LEU A 109 22.33 13.50 -20.98
CA LEU A 109 21.69 13.46 -22.29
C LEU A 109 22.20 12.22 -23.05
N CYS A 110 21.30 11.35 -23.50
CA CYS A 110 21.40 10.70 -24.81
C CYS A 110 19.98 10.48 -25.34
N GLN A 111 19.79 10.89 -26.59
CA GLN A 111 18.53 11.06 -27.29
C GLN A 111 18.20 9.77 -28.03
N ASP A 112 17.00 9.23 -27.86
CA ASP A 112 16.42 8.30 -28.82
C ASP A 112 15.20 8.97 -29.45
N VAL A 113 15.36 9.32 -30.73
CA VAL A 113 14.30 9.86 -31.59
C VAL A 113 13.32 8.74 -31.86
N VAL A 114 12.18 8.74 -31.18
CA VAL A 114 11.05 7.85 -31.49
C VAL A 114 10.24 8.48 -32.63
N PRO A 115 10.01 7.80 -33.77
CA PRO A 115 9.10 8.30 -34.80
C PRO A 115 7.66 8.35 -34.26
N PRO A 116 6.86 9.38 -34.56
CA PRO A 116 5.47 9.43 -34.13
C PRO A 116 4.65 8.35 -34.84
N ALA A 117 3.99 7.49 -34.07
CA ALA A 117 3.01 6.53 -34.58
C ALA A 117 1.78 7.28 -35.15
N PRO A 118 1.22 6.86 -36.29
CA PRO A 118 0.00 7.47 -36.83
C PRO A 118 -1.21 7.16 -35.92
N PHE A 119 -1.79 8.21 -35.34
CA PHE A 119 -3.06 8.11 -34.62
C PHE A 119 -4.22 8.01 -35.64
N PRO A 120 -5.19 7.08 -35.49
CA PRO A 120 -6.41 7.11 -36.28
C PRO A 120 -7.24 8.34 -35.87
N ARG A 121 -7.36 9.32 -36.76
CA ARG A 121 -8.28 10.44 -36.56
C ARG A 121 -9.71 9.92 -36.67
N ARG A 122 -10.37 9.73 -35.53
CA ARG A 122 -11.82 9.60 -35.46
C ARG A 122 -12.42 10.98 -35.79
N GLY A 123 -12.75 11.19 -37.05
CA GLY A 123 -13.45 12.40 -37.49
C GLY A 123 -14.83 12.44 -36.84
N CYS A 124 -15.09 13.47 -36.03
CA CYS A 124 -16.46 13.86 -35.72
C CYS A 124 -16.98 14.61 -36.95
N GLY A 125 -17.73 13.92 -37.81
CA GLY A 125 -18.51 14.58 -38.85
C GLY A 125 -19.65 15.40 -38.22
N PRO A 126 -20.00 16.57 -38.78
CA PRO A 126 -21.20 17.28 -38.35
C PRO A 126 -22.43 16.49 -38.79
N ARG A 127 -23.42 16.49 -37.91
CA ARG A 127 -24.78 15.98 -38.12
C ARG A 127 -25.34 16.41 -39.48
N CYS A 128 -25.88 15.45 -40.22
CA CYS A 128 -27.04 15.56 -41.10
C CYS A 128 -27.80 14.22 -41.01
#